data_AF-A0A4V1IXI6-F1
#
_entry.id   AF-A0A4V1IXI6-F1
#
_cell.length_a   1.000
_cell.length_b   1.000
_cell.length_c   1.000
_cell.angle_alpha   90.00
_cell.angle_beta   90.00
_cell.angle_gamma   90.00
#
_symmetry.space_group_name_H-M   'P 1'
#
loop_
_entity.id
_entity.type
_entity.pdbx_description
1 polymer ?
#
loop_
_entity_poly.entity_id
_entity_poly.type
_entity_poly.pdbx_seq_one_letter_code
_entity_poly.pdbx_strand_id
1 'polypeptide(L)'
;MPKQASVAKRPSNTKVYDRTKRSRDETHHRECRDHACTGCAQGEVELVFTGADRPSAAQLYRFALEEHVKAGQEEQVVAVVHKLFERALEEFAQEDLVLAAAETETASVTDAKAPKQPSNELAEHRLLQADCHLTFAQHMKLKQQAVAAVELLKALANSGYARAWIHLGRAQLLLLTMALEKIATAEAQAGDSDSEDDDDDEEDETAHAEELNQLQQGLDAFDKGVQLTAADERLAEHLKADVVRIIAALNDLMGVMPAAHSYRLQRLGRVEDDASDATLHFERWMSANNTDQQQAVATLLYEHALQLSRQGDAKMPEAATLVGKAIGRLNATSEQLSNESPTDALAAAKVDELLGHAYLLKSTVEQDEDAVLADFDSAVEALLRAYQYDPDNEPLKEQLLALGIELKSEDTDEEDDGSS
;
A
#
# COMPACT_ATOMS: atom_id res chain seq x y z
N MET A 1 69.24 33.08 47.39
CA MET A 1 70.71 32.82 47.42
C MET A 1 71.07 32.15 48.73
N PRO A 2 72.09 31.29 48.84
CA PRO A 2 72.50 30.17 47.95
C PRO A 2 72.94 28.90 48.74
N LYS A 3 73.27 27.83 47.99
CA LYS A 3 74.24 26.71 48.23
C LYS A 3 73.58 25.35 47.93
N GLN A 4 73.82 24.68 46.81
CA GLN A 4 75.04 24.13 46.14
C GLN A 4 75.23 22.62 46.41
N ALA A 5 75.64 21.94 45.31
CA ALA A 5 76.23 20.60 45.17
C ALA A 5 75.26 19.40 45.14
N SER A 6 75.41 18.35 44.34
CA SER A 6 76.32 18.03 43.21
C SER A 6 75.96 16.63 42.65
N VAL A 7 75.99 16.51 41.31
CA VAL A 7 76.53 15.40 40.47
C VAL A 7 76.11 13.93 40.70
N ALA A 8 75.30 13.44 39.73
CA ALA A 8 75.36 12.22 38.89
C ALA A 8 75.65 10.80 39.46
N LYS A 9 74.75 9.84 39.17
CA LYS A 9 74.81 8.89 38.01
C LYS A 9 73.58 7.93 38.00
N ARG A 10 73.13 7.59 36.78
CA ARG A 10 72.04 6.63 36.43
C ARG A 10 72.32 5.20 36.94
N PRO A 11 71.26 4.37 37.06
CA PRO A 11 70.96 3.45 35.94
C PRO A 11 69.47 3.39 35.55
N SER A 12 69.30 3.04 34.28
CA SER A 12 68.15 2.45 33.59
C SER A 12 66.93 2.03 34.44
N ASN A 13 65.75 2.54 34.08
CA ASN A 13 64.68 1.62 33.69
C ASN A 13 63.67 2.30 32.76
N THR A 14 63.55 1.70 31.58
CA THR A 14 62.55 1.89 30.54
C THR A 14 61.13 1.84 31.11
N LYS A 15 60.38 2.94 31.02
CA LYS A 15 58.92 2.89 30.99
C LYS A 15 58.47 3.06 29.55
N VAL A 16 58.07 1.93 29.01
CA VAL A 16 57.34 1.74 27.77
C VAL A 16 56.15 2.69 27.77
N TYR A 17 56.03 3.53 26.74
CA TYR A 17 54.79 4.23 26.45
C TYR A 17 53.75 3.17 26.11
N ASP A 18 52.73 3.06 26.95
CA ASP A 18 51.56 2.24 26.69
C ASP A 18 50.75 2.94 25.59
N ARG A 19 51.13 2.66 24.34
CA ARG A 19 50.25 2.86 23.18
C ARG A 19 49.14 1.83 23.33
N THR A 20 48.10 2.19 24.05
CA THR A 20 46.79 1.59 23.86
C THR A 20 46.33 1.97 22.45
N LYS A 21 46.71 1.13 21.47
CA LYS A 21 45.96 0.97 20.23
C LYS A 21 44.52 0.70 20.68
N ARG A 22 43.66 1.73 20.63
CA ARG A 22 42.23 1.49 20.60
C ARG A 22 42.01 0.63 19.36
N SER A 23 41.56 -0.59 19.60
CA SER A 23 41.06 -1.47 18.56
C SER A 23 40.14 -0.64 17.67
N ARG A 24 40.40 -0.62 16.36
CA ARG A 24 39.48 -0.04 15.40
C ARG A 24 38.24 -0.92 15.46
N ASP A 25 37.13 -0.42 16.01
CA ASP A 25 35.86 -1.13 15.93
C ASP A 25 35.58 -1.43 14.45
N GLU A 26 35.13 -2.66 14.18
CA GLU A 26 34.90 -3.18 12.83
C GLU A 26 33.75 -2.45 12.09
N THR A 27 33.13 -1.45 12.73
CA THR A 27 31.96 -0.70 12.26
C THR A 27 32.29 0.59 11.48
N HIS A 28 33.56 0.95 11.30
CA HIS A 28 33.94 2.13 10.51
C HIS A 28 34.15 1.83 9.03
N HIS A 29 33.59 2.66 8.14
CA HIS A 29 33.90 2.63 6.72
C HIS A 29 35.43 2.67 6.49
N ARG A 30 35.92 1.81 5.58
CA ARG A 30 37.37 1.57 5.40
C ARG A 30 38.14 2.84 5.04
N GLU A 31 37.47 3.82 4.42
CA GLU A 31 38.05 5.08 3.95
C GLU A 31 37.91 6.27 4.90
N CYS A 32 37.20 6.13 6.03
CA CYS A 32 37.09 7.22 7.00
C CYS A 32 38.48 7.52 7.64
N ARG A 33 38.95 8.76 7.47
CA ARG A 33 40.23 9.27 8.01
C ARG A 33 40.05 10.24 9.18
N ASP A 34 38.82 10.53 9.59
CA ASP A 34 38.55 11.40 10.72
C ASP A 34 38.61 10.62 12.04
N HIS A 35 39.51 11.04 12.92
CA HIS A 35 39.72 10.43 14.23
C HIS A 35 38.69 10.87 15.29
N ALA A 36 37.85 11.87 14.98
CA ALA A 36 36.74 12.31 15.82
C ALA A 36 35.38 11.79 15.33
N CYS A 37 35.31 11.04 14.22
CA CYS A 37 34.04 10.53 13.70
C CYS A 37 33.45 9.46 14.65
N THR A 38 32.29 9.76 15.24
CA THR A 38 31.51 8.84 16.09
C THR A 38 30.43 8.05 15.33
N GLY A 39 30.25 8.30 14.03
CA GLY A 39 29.07 7.82 13.29
C GLY A 39 29.31 7.58 11.79
N CYS A 40 30.44 6.94 11.45
CA CYS A 40 30.75 6.55 10.06
C CYS A 40 30.43 5.06 9.80
N ALA A 41 29.43 4.52 10.50
CA ALA A 41 28.70 3.34 10.06
C ALA A 41 27.73 3.79 8.96
N GLN A 42 27.38 2.93 8.00
CA GLN A 42 26.44 3.27 6.94
C GLN A 42 25.13 3.85 7.52
N GLY A 43 24.91 5.15 7.27
CA GLY A 43 23.58 5.75 7.09
C GLY A 43 22.56 5.65 8.23
N GLU A 44 22.92 5.90 9.49
CA GLU A 44 21.88 6.16 10.50
C GLU A 44 21.21 7.51 10.19
N VAL A 45 19.98 7.47 9.67
CA VAL A 45 19.15 8.67 9.49
C VAL A 45 18.62 9.09 10.85
N GLU A 46 19.15 10.19 11.39
CA GLU A 46 18.65 10.83 12.60
C GLU A 46 17.60 11.89 12.24
N LEU A 47 16.37 11.73 12.72
CA LEU A 47 15.30 12.70 12.54
C LEU A 47 15.41 13.79 13.61
N VAL A 48 15.89 14.97 13.22
CA VAL A 48 15.99 16.14 14.11
C VAL A 48 14.86 17.13 13.81
N PHE A 49 13.93 17.27 14.76
CA PHE A 49 12.89 18.30 14.70
C PHE A 49 13.40 19.59 15.37
N THR A 50 13.54 20.67 14.61
CA THR A 50 14.13 21.94 15.07
C THR A 50 13.11 22.92 15.68
N GLY A 51 11.89 22.46 15.98
CA GLY A 51 10.82 23.23 16.61
C GLY A 51 10.77 23.11 18.13
N ALA A 52 10.11 24.06 18.80
CA ALA A 52 9.88 24.03 20.25
C ALA A 52 8.86 22.95 20.67
N ASP A 53 7.97 22.57 19.75
CA ASP A 53 6.96 21.53 19.98
C ASP A 53 7.40 20.22 19.32
N ARG A 54 7.46 19.15 20.11
CA ARG A 54 7.67 17.78 19.62
C ARG A 54 6.43 17.37 18.83
N PRO A 55 6.57 16.84 17.60
CA PRO A 55 5.42 16.41 16.81
C PRO A 55 4.69 15.25 17.48
N SER A 56 3.36 15.21 17.35
CA SER A 56 2.54 14.09 17.81
C SER A 56 2.71 12.86 16.92
N ALA A 57 2.26 11.70 17.40
CA ALA A 57 2.28 10.46 16.62
C ALA A 57 1.57 10.60 15.26
N ALA A 58 0.40 11.25 15.25
CA ALA A 58 -0.38 11.50 14.04
C ALA A 58 0.33 12.45 13.06
N GLN A 59 1.11 13.42 13.55
CA GLN A 59 1.89 14.32 12.70
C GLN A 59 3.06 13.59 12.06
N LEU A 60 3.77 12.76 12.82
CA LEU A 60 4.86 11.92 12.30
C LEU A 60 4.37 10.93 11.26
N TYR A 61 3.22 10.28 11.49
CA TYR A 61 2.60 9.41 10.51
C TYR A 61 2.29 10.17 9.21
N ARG A 62 1.73 11.38 9.30
CA ARG A 62 1.48 12.20 8.11
C ARG A 62 2.76 12.56 7.37
N PHE A 63 3.82 12.94 8.08
CA PHE A 63 5.12 13.21 7.45
C PHE A 63 5.65 11.97 6.72
N ALA A 64 5.49 10.77 7.30
CA ALA A 64 5.87 9.53 6.63
C ALA A 64 5.12 9.32 5.30
N LEU A 65 3.80 9.60 5.28
CA LEU A 65 2.98 9.51 4.07
C LEU A 65 3.38 10.54 3.01
N GLU A 66 3.59 11.79 3.41
CA GLU A 66 3.97 12.88 2.50
C GLU A 66 5.34 12.63 1.87
N GLU A 67 6.31 12.17 2.66
CA GLU A 67 7.63 11.82 2.15
C GLU A 67 7.60 10.55 1.31
N HIS A 68 6.72 9.59 1.61
CA HIS A 68 6.55 8.40 0.77
C HIS A 68 6.03 8.76 -0.63
N VAL A 69 5.08 9.69 -0.75
CA VAL A 69 4.57 10.14 -2.06
C VAL A 69 5.67 10.82 -2.89
N LYS A 70 6.63 11.48 -2.24
CA LYS A 70 7.79 12.10 -2.90
C LYS A 70 8.92 11.11 -3.15
N ALA A 71 8.95 10.01 -2.40
CA ALA A 71 9.94 8.96 -2.53
C ALA A 71 9.70 8.24 -3.85
N GLY A 72 10.42 8.64 -4.90
CA GLY A 72 10.71 7.74 -6.01
C GLY A 72 11.56 6.56 -5.54
N GLN A 73 12.49 6.09 -6.38
CA GLN A 73 13.42 5.01 -6.03
C GLN A 73 14.67 5.49 -5.26
N GLU A 74 14.64 6.67 -4.63
CA GLU A 74 15.79 7.20 -3.90
C GLU A 74 15.95 6.54 -2.53
N GLU A 75 16.99 5.71 -2.39
CA GLU A 75 17.31 4.92 -1.18
C GLU A 75 17.38 5.76 0.11
N GLN A 76 17.82 7.03 0.00
CA GLN A 76 17.87 7.95 1.15
C GLN A 76 16.47 8.36 1.64
N VAL A 77 15.52 8.57 0.73
CA VAL A 77 14.15 8.95 1.08
C VAL A 77 13.43 7.76 1.71
N VAL A 78 13.67 6.54 1.21
CA VAL A 78 13.14 5.30 1.81
C VAL A 78 13.58 5.14 3.27
N ALA A 79 14.86 5.42 3.58
CA ALA A 79 15.37 5.36 4.95
C ALA A 79 14.72 6.40 5.88
N VAL A 80 14.45 7.62 5.37
CA VAL A 80 13.73 8.68 6.09
C VAL A 80 12.30 8.25 6.39
N VAL A 81 11.57 7.74 5.39
CA VAL A 81 10.20 7.25 5.54
C VAL A 81 10.13 6.12 6.57
N HIS A 82 11.06 5.17 6.53
CA HIS A 82 11.15 4.09 7.51
C HIS A 82 11.31 4.63 8.94
N LYS A 83 12.23 5.57 9.14
CA LYS A 83 12.44 6.19 10.47
C LYS A 83 11.24 6.99 10.95
N LEU A 84 10.51 7.67 10.05
CA LEU A 84 9.30 8.41 10.40
C LEU A 84 8.19 7.46 10.88
N PHE A 85 8.02 6.30 10.23
CA PHE A 85 7.08 5.28 10.68
C PHE A 85 7.47 4.68 12.04
N GLU A 86 8.73 4.28 12.22
CA GLU A 86 9.21 3.78 13.52
C GLU A 86 8.94 4.79 14.63
N ARG A 87 9.28 6.05 14.39
CA ARG A 87 9.08 7.12 15.36
C ARG A 87 7.59 7.38 15.65
N ALA A 88 6.75 7.36 14.63
CA ALA A 88 5.30 7.48 14.81
C ALA A 88 4.75 6.38 15.71
N LEU A 89 5.15 5.12 15.50
CA LEU A 89 4.71 3.98 16.30
C LEU A 89 5.20 4.07 17.76
N GLU A 90 6.42 4.54 18.00
CA GLU A 90 6.93 4.81 19.35
C GLU A 90 6.11 5.89 20.07
N GLU A 91 5.76 6.98 19.38
CA GLU A 91 4.91 8.02 19.95
C GLU A 91 3.49 7.52 20.20
N PHE A 92 2.89 6.74 19.27
CA PHE A 92 1.58 6.13 19.48
C PHE A 92 1.58 5.27 20.74
N ALA A 93 2.62 4.46 20.96
CA ALA A 93 2.73 3.66 22.18
C ALA A 93 2.81 4.52 23.46
N GLN A 94 3.49 5.67 23.41
CA GLN A 94 3.57 6.60 24.54
C GLN A 94 2.23 7.31 24.81
N GLU A 95 1.58 7.80 23.76
CA GLU A 95 0.27 8.47 23.83
C GLU A 95 -0.83 7.50 24.31
N ASP A 96 -0.83 6.24 23.87
CA ASP A 96 -1.79 5.21 24.31
C ASP A 96 -1.72 5.00 25.82
N LEU A 97 -0.51 4.96 26.40
CA LEU A 97 -0.33 4.83 27.85
C LEU A 97 -0.93 6.02 28.61
N VAL A 98 -0.80 7.24 28.08
CA VAL A 98 -1.36 8.45 28.68
C VAL A 98 -2.88 8.45 28.60
N LEU A 99 -3.44 8.12 27.44
CA LEU A 99 -4.90 8.05 27.23
C LEU A 99 -5.54 6.95 28.07
N ALA A 100 -4.92 5.76 28.12
CA ALA A 100 -5.38 4.65 28.95
C ALA A 100 -5.33 4.98 30.45
N ALA A 101 -4.29 5.70 30.90
CA ALA A 101 -4.21 6.17 32.28
C ALA A 101 -5.35 7.14 32.62
N ALA A 102 -5.63 8.11 31.75
CA ALA A 102 -6.74 9.06 31.93
C ALA A 102 -8.12 8.37 32.01
N GLU A 103 -8.34 7.29 31.24
CA GLU A 103 -9.55 6.47 31.35
C GLU A 103 -9.66 5.75 32.69
N THR A 104 -8.56 5.23 33.22
CA THR A 104 -8.58 4.55 34.53
C THR A 104 -8.85 5.49 35.69
N GLU A 105 -8.36 6.74 35.63
CA GLU A 105 -8.62 7.76 36.65
C GLU A 105 -10.08 8.25 36.62
N THR A 106 -10.65 8.43 35.42
CA THR A 106 -12.06 8.86 35.28
C THR A 106 -13.05 7.75 35.65
N ALA A 107 -12.69 6.49 35.46
CA ALA A 107 -13.57 5.36 35.70
C ALA A 107 -13.51 4.79 37.13
N SER A 108 -12.74 5.40 38.05
CA SER A 108 -12.70 5.04 39.48
C SER A 108 -13.92 5.51 40.29
N VAL A 109 -14.90 6.16 39.65
CA VAL A 109 -16.07 6.79 40.30
C VAL A 109 -17.39 6.03 40.04
N THR A 110 -17.45 5.09 39.10
CA THR A 110 -18.70 4.37 38.76
C THR A 110 -18.49 2.86 38.57
N ASP A 111 -19.40 2.09 39.15
CA ASP A 111 -19.43 0.64 39.37
C ASP A 111 -18.90 -0.27 38.25
N ALA A 112 -18.19 -1.33 38.68
CA ALA A 112 -17.60 -2.36 37.85
C ALA A 112 -18.56 -3.54 37.62
N LYS A 113 -19.07 -3.73 36.40
CA LYS A 113 -19.63 -5.04 35.98
C LYS A 113 -19.80 -5.32 34.49
N ALA A 114 -19.37 -4.46 33.57
CA ALA A 114 -19.32 -4.77 32.14
C ALA A 114 -17.89 -4.64 31.61
N PRO A 115 -17.47 -5.44 30.59
CA PRO A 115 -16.23 -5.18 29.87
C PRO A 115 -16.28 -3.73 29.37
N LYS A 116 -15.34 -2.90 29.85
CA LYS A 116 -15.30 -1.48 29.54
C LYS A 116 -14.91 -1.32 28.08
N GLN A 117 -15.86 -0.87 27.28
CA GLN A 117 -15.59 -0.33 25.95
C GLN A 117 -14.59 0.84 26.13
N PRO A 118 -13.51 0.90 25.32
CA PRO A 118 -12.60 2.04 25.36
C PRO A 118 -13.38 3.34 25.07
N SER A 119 -12.88 4.46 25.58
CA SER A 119 -13.43 5.75 25.16
C SER A 119 -13.28 5.90 23.65
N ASN A 120 -14.14 6.71 23.04
CA ASN A 120 -14.07 6.95 21.60
C ASN A 120 -12.71 7.56 21.19
N GLU A 121 -12.11 8.37 22.06
CA GLU A 121 -10.80 8.99 21.82
C GLU A 121 -9.66 7.96 21.80
N LEU A 122 -9.63 7.05 22.79
CA LEU A 122 -8.65 5.95 22.80
C LEU A 122 -8.87 4.97 21.64
N ALA A 123 -10.13 4.69 21.28
CA ALA A 123 -10.46 3.81 20.17
C ALA A 123 -10.00 4.39 18.82
N GLU A 124 -10.25 5.67 18.56
CA GLU A 124 -9.79 6.37 17.36
C GLU A 124 -8.26 6.47 17.31
N HIS A 125 -7.61 6.75 18.44
CA HIS A 125 -6.15 6.78 18.55
C HIS A 125 -5.52 5.44 18.18
N ARG A 126 -6.05 4.34 18.74
CA ARG A 126 -5.64 2.98 18.40
C ARG A 126 -5.96 2.62 16.95
N LEU A 127 -7.09 3.05 16.41
CA LEU A 127 -7.41 2.84 14.99
C LEU A 127 -6.35 3.49 14.08
N LEU A 128 -5.92 4.71 14.42
CA LEU A 128 -4.87 5.42 13.69
C LEU A 128 -3.49 4.74 13.85
N GLN A 129 -3.19 4.21 15.03
CA GLN A 129 -1.99 3.40 15.25
C GLN A 129 -2.00 2.12 14.39
N ALA A 130 -3.15 1.41 14.32
CA ALA A 130 -3.30 0.25 13.43
C ALA A 130 -3.11 0.63 11.97
N ASP A 131 -3.68 1.76 11.53
CA ASP A 131 -3.50 2.26 10.17
C ASP A 131 -2.03 2.55 9.86
N CYS A 132 -1.30 3.17 10.81
CA CYS A 132 0.14 3.38 10.71
C CYS A 132 0.91 2.06 10.55
N HIS A 133 0.58 1.03 11.34
CA HIS A 133 1.17 -0.30 11.21
C HIS A 133 0.89 -0.93 9.83
N LEU A 134 -0.34 -0.85 9.32
CA LEU A 134 -0.72 -1.40 8.02
C LEU A 134 0.02 -0.70 6.87
N THR A 135 0.05 0.61 6.89
CA THR A 135 0.72 1.40 5.85
C THR A 135 2.23 1.18 5.88
N PHE A 136 2.83 1.10 7.06
CA PHE A 136 4.25 0.74 7.20
C PHE A 136 4.54 -0.68 6.69
N ALA A 137 3.67 -1.65 7.01
CA ALA A 137 3.78 -3.02 6.52
C ALA A 137 3.70 -3.09 5.00
N GLN A 138 2.77 -2.36 4.38
CA GLN A 138 2.55 -2.35 2.93
C GLN A 138 3.75 -1.76 2.19
N HIS A 139 4.27 -0.61 2.65
CA HIS A 139 5.37 0.09 1.98
C HIS A 139 6.73 -0.60 2.15
N MET A 140 7.00 -1.15 3.34
CA MET A 140 8.30 -1.75 3.65
C MET A 140 8.29 -3.28 3.60
N LYS A 141 7.15 -3.87 3.22
CA LYS A 141 6.93 -5.33 3.19
C LYS A 141 7.24 -6.01 4.53
N LEU A 142 6.91 -5.35 5.64
CA LEU A 142 7.19 -5.82 7.02
C LEU A 142 6.02 -6.61 7.61
N LYS A 143 6.01 -7.94 7.46
CA LYS A 143 4.90 -8.81 7.92
C LYS A 143 4.55 -8.62 9.39
N GLN A 144 5.55 -8.41 10.25
CA GLN A 144 5.35 -8.23 11.69
C GLN A 144 4.48 -7.00 12.01
N GLN A 145 4.57 -5.94 11.21
CA GLN A 145 3.78 -4.73 11.40
C GLN A 145 2.30 -5.00 11.07
N ALA A 146 2.02 -5.75 10.00
CA ALA A 146 0.65 -6.17 9.68
C ALA A 146 0.05 -7.10 10.76
N VAL A 147 0.86 -8.00 11.34
CA VAL A 147 0.42 -8.84 12.48
C VAL A 147 0.08 -7.99 13.71
N ALA A 148 0.93 -7.00 14.04
CA ALA A 148 0.67 -6.08 15.16
C ALA A 148 -0.64 -5.29 14.94
N ALA A 149 -0.91 -4.83 13.72
CA ALA A 149 -2.18 -4.20 13.37
C ALA A 149 -3.37 -5.15 13.60
N VAL A 150 -3.27 -6.43 13.17
CA VAL A 150 -4.34 -7.42 13.38
C VAL A 150 -4.66 -7.62 14.86
N GLU A 151 -3.64 -7.74 15.72
CA GLU A 151 -3.85 -7.92 17.16
C GLU A 151 -4.59 -6.72 17.78
N LEU A 152 -4.14 -5.51 17.44
CA LEU A 152 -4.73 -4.27 17.94
C LEU A 152 -6.18 -4.10 17.44
N LEU A 153 -6.42 -4.38 16.16
CA LEU A 153 -7.75 -4.30 15.54
C LEU A 153 -8.70 -5.37 16.08
N LYS A 154 -8.24 -6.60 16.32
CA LYS A 154 -9.04 -7.65 17.00
C LYS A 154 -9.47 -7.19 18.39
N ALA A 155 -8.58 -6.57 19.16
CA ALA A 155 -8.92 -6.04 20.48
C ALA A 155 -10.02 -4.95 20.41
N LEU A 156 -9.88 -3.99 19.49
CA LEU A 156 -10.89 -2.95 19.26
C LEU A 156 -12.22 -3.51 18.76
N ALA A 157 -12.19 -4.41 17.79
CA ALA A 157 -13.36 -5.05 17.21
C ALA A 157 -14.16 -5.85 18.26
N ASN A 158 -13.46 -6.57 19.15
CA ASN A 158 -14.05 -7.30 20.27
C ASN A 158 -14.63 -6.38 21.35
N SER A 159 -14.17 -5.12 21.43
CA SER A 159 -14.75 -4.11 22.32
C SER A 159 -16.04 -3.47 21.78
N GLY A 160 -16.46 -3.85 20.56
CA GLY A 160 -17.67 -3.33 19.93
C GLY A 160 -17.45 -2.10 19.05
N TYR A 161 -16.20 -1.75 18.76
CA TYR A 161 -15.89 -0.60 17.92
C TYR A 161 -16.01 -0.96 16.42
N ALA A 162 -17.10 -0.52 15.78
CA ALA A 162 -17.51 -0.98 14.45
C ALA A 162 -16.45 -0.79 13.36
N ARG A 163 -15.78 0.37 13.32
CA ARG A 163 -14.76 0.66 12.30
C ARG A 163 -13.56 -0.28 12.36
N ALA A 164 -13.21 -0.81 13.54
CA ALA A 164 -12.09 -1.76 13.65
C ALA A 164 -12.32 -3.06 12.87
N TRP A 165 -13.56 -3.47 12.64
CA TRP A 165 -13.88 -4.64 11.81
C TRP A 165 -13.49 -4.43 10.33
N ILE A 166 -13.70 -3.22 9.81
CA ILE A 166 -13.35 -2.84 8.44
C ILE A 166 -11.82 -2.86 8.27
N HIS A 167 -11.10 -2.19 9.18
CA HIS A 167 -9.64 -2.20 9.17
C HIS A 167 -9.06 -3.60 9.41
N LEU A 168 -9.73 -4.44 10.22
CA LEU A 168 -9.33 -5.83 10.41
C LEU A 168 -9.41 -6.61 9.10
N GLY A 169 -10.49 -6.42 8.31
CA GLY A 169 -10.63 -6.99 6.98
C GLY A 169 -9.44 -6.63 6.08
N ARG A 170 -9.11 -5.34 5.98
CA ARG A 170 -7.94 -4.84 5.25
C ARG A 170 -6.63 -5.50 5.72
N ALA A 171 -6.44 -5.60 7.04
CA ALA A 171 -5.24 -6.20 7.62
C ALA A 171 -5.08 -7.68 7.25
N GLN A 172 -6.18 -8.44 7.23
CA GLN A 172 -6.14 -9.85 6.83
C GLN A 172 -5.77 -10.01 5.34
N LEU A 173 -6.36 -9.18 4.47
CA LEU A 173 -6.07 -9.17 3.03
C LEU A 173 -4.61 -8.79 2.73
N LEU A 174 -4.06 -7.81 3.45
CA LEU A 174 -2.66 -7.44 3.31
C LEU A 174 -1.72 -8.60 3.69
N LEU A 175 -1.99 -9.28 4.81
CA LEU A 175 -1.20 -10.45 5.21
C LEU A 175 -1.25 -11.58 4.17
N LEU A 176 -2.41 -11.82 3.57
CA LEU A 176 -2.56 -12.80 2.49
C LEU A 176 -1.76 -12.39 1.25
N THR A 177 -1.88 -11.12 0.83
CA THR A 177 -1.13 -10.57 -0.31
C THR A 177 0.37 -10.76 -0.11
N MET A 178 0.90 -10.39 1.06
CA MET A 178 2.32 -10.57 1.39
C MET A 178 2.76 -12.04 1.40
N ALA A 179 1.88 -12.97 1.79
CA ALA A 179 2.18 -14.40 1.74
C ALA A 179 2.30 -14.88 0.29
N LEU A 180 1.34 -14.50 -0.57
CA LEU A 180 1.34 -14.84 -2.00
C LEU A 180 2.50 -14.20 -2.76
N GLU A 181 2.88 -12.95 -2.44
CA GLU A 181 4.06 -12.30 -3.04
C GLU A 181 5.34 -13.07 -2.75
N LYS A 182 5.48 -13.57 -1.52
CA LYS A 182 6.65 -14.37 -1.11
C LYS A 182 6.72 -15.68 -1.91
N ILE A 183 5.58 -16.33 -2.11
CA ILE A 183 5.46 -17.56 -2.91
C ILE A 183 5.85 -17.29 -4.37
N ALA A 184 5.22 -16.28 -4.99
CA ALA A 184 5.52 -15.88 -6.37
C ALA A 184 7.01 -15.52 -6.57
N THR A 185 7.63 -14.86 -5.59
CA THR A 185 9.07 -14.52 -5.65
C THR A 185 9.96 -15.76 -5.54
N ALA A 186 9.61 -16.70 -4.65
CA ALA A 186 10.36 -17.95 -4.50
C ALA A 186 10.30 -18.79 -5.79
N GLU A 187 9.14 -18.84 -6.45
CA GLU A 187 8.95 -19.54 -7.72
C GLU A 187 9.77 -18.92 -8.86
N ALA A 188 9.75 -17.59 -8.98
CA ALA A 188 10.57 -16.89 -9.97
C ALA A 188 12.08 -17.16 -9.80
N GLN A 189 12.52 -17.46 -8.57
CA GLN A 189 13.91 -17.82 -8.26
C GLN A 189 14.19 -19.32 -8.45
N ALA A 190 13.21 -20.19 -8.20
CA ALA A 190 13.33 -21.64 -8.34
C ALA A 190 13.27 -22.10 -9.80
N GLY A 191 12.58 -21.37 -10.69
CA GLY A 191 12.57 -21.63 -12.14
C GLY A 191 13.94 -21.53 -12.82
N ASP A 192 14.96 -21.06 -12.12
CA ASP A 192 16.36 -20.99 -12.55
C ASP A 192 17.24 -22.13 -11.98
N SER A 193 16.70 -23.00 -11.11
CA SER A 193 17.41 -24.15 -10.54
C SER A 193 16.65 -25.47 -10.74
N ASP A 194 17.23 -26.37 -11.56
CA ASP A 194 16.83 -27.77 -11.70
C ASP A 194 17.04 -28.53 -10.37
N SER A 195 16.16 -28.34 -9.39
CA SER A 195 16.06 -29.19 -8.22
C SER A 195 14.72 -29.93 -8.25
N GLU A 196 14.76 -31.13 -8.82
CA GLU A 196 13.74 -32.18 -8.66
C GLU A 196 13.85 -32.72 -7.22
N ASP A 197 13.11 -32.15 -6.27
CA ASP A 197 12.81 -32.82 -5.00
C ASP A 197 11.29 -32.74 -4.78
N ASP A 198 10.69 -33.92 -4.63
CA ASP A 198 9.29 -34.26 -4.97
C ASP A 198 8.55 -34.76 -3.71
N ASP A 199 8.76 -34.12 -2.56
CA ASP A 199 8.35 -34.65 -1.24
C ASP A 199 7.43 -33.73 -0.37
N ASP A 200 6.87 -32.62 -0.88
CA ASP A 200 6.18 -31.59 -0.06
C ASP A 200 4.64 -31.53 -0.15
N ASP A 201 3.96 -32.62 -0.55
CA ASP A 201 2.50 -32.61 -0.76
C ASP A 201 1.63 -32.26 0.47
N GLU A 202 2.08 -32.58 1.69
CA GLU A 202 1.33 -32.34 2.94
C GLU A 202 1.49 -30.91 3.50
N GLU A 203 2.67 -30.29 3.38
CA GLU A 203 2.87 -28.90 3.82
C GLU A 203 2.05 -27.93 2.95
N ASP A 204 1.92 -28.23 1.66
CA ASP A 204 1.18 -27.41 0.70
C ASP A 204 -0.35 -27.41 0.89
N GLU A 205 -0.95 -28.51 1.36
CA GLU A 205 -2.40 -28.53 1.67
C GLU A 205 -2.73 -27.65 2.88
N THR A 206 -1.85 -27.64 3.88
CA THR A 206 -2.04 -26.82 5.09
C THR A 206 -1.88 -25.33 4.81
N ALA A 207 -0.88 -24.95 4.00
CA ALA A 207 -0.67 -23.56 3.58
C ALA A 207 -1.88 -22.98 2.83
N HIS A 208 -2.47 -23.76 1.92
CA HIS A 208 -3.67 -23.34 1.19
C HIS A 208 -4.90 -23.18 2.09
N ALA A 209 -5.10 -24.10 3.04
CA ALA A 209 -6.20 -23.98 4.00
C ALA A 209 -6.05 -22.74 4.90
N GLU A 210 -4.82 -22.39 5.28
CA GLU A 210 -4.53 -21.16 6.02
C GLU A 210 -4.84 -19.90 5.21
N GLU A 211 -4.48 -19.86 3.92
CA GLU A 211 -4.74 -18.73 3.02
C GLU A 211 -6.24 -18.51 2.77
N LEU A 212 -7.00 -19.58 2.51
CA LEU A 212 -8.47 -19.48 2.36
C LEU A 212 -9.13 -19.01 3.67
N ASN A 213 -8.69 -19.56 4.80
CA ASN A 213 -9.17 -19.12 6.10
C ASN A 213 -8.83 -17.65 6.37
N GLN A 214 -7.66 -17.19 5.94
CA GLN A 214 -7.22 -15.80 6.03
C GLN A 214 -8.09 -14.87 5.16
N LEU A 215 -8.39 -15.27 3.92
CA LEU A 215 -9.29 -14.56 3.03
C LEU A 215 -10.70 -14.45 3.64
N GLN A 216 -11.26 -15.57 4.07
CA GLN A 216 -12.60 -15.62 4.68
C GLN A 216 -12.67 -14.76 5.94
N GLN A 217 -11.65 -14.80 6.81
CA GLN A 217 -11.57 -13.93 7.98
C GLN A 217 -11.55 -12.45 7.59
N GLY A 218 -10.89 -12.11 6.48
CA GLY A 218 -10.87 -10.75 5.93
C GLY A 218 -12.26 -10.29 5.49
N LEU A 219 -12.94 -11.11 4.70
CA LEU A 219 -14.28 -10.84 4.17
C LEU A 219 -15.33 -10.78 5.28
N ASP A 220 -15.35 -11.75 6.19
CA ASP A 220 -16.27 -11.79 7.33
C ASP A 220 -16.10 -10.56 8.23
N ALA A 221 -14.85 -10.14 8.46
CA ALA A 221 -14.56 -8.95 9.24
C ALA A 221 -15.08 -7.70 8.54
N PHE A 222 -14.85 -7.57 7.23
CA PHE A 222 -15.37 -6.44 6.46
C PHE A 222 -16.90 -6.39 6.51
N ASP A 223 -17.59 -7.49 6.20
CA ASP A 223 -19.05 -7.57 6.15
C ASP A 223 -19.66 -7.16 7.48
N LYS A 224 -19.09 -7.65 8.57
CA LYS A 224 -19.50 -7.26 9.91
C LYS A 224 -19.28 -5.78 10.16
N GLY A 225 -18.14 -5.23 9.74
CA GLY A 225 -17.84 -3.81 9.85
C GLY A 225 -18.81 -2.93 9.07
N VAL A 226 -19.15 -3.31 7.83
CA VAL A 226 -20.13 -2.60 7.00
C VAL A 226 -21.52 -2.68 7.62
N GLN A 227 -21.97 -3.85 8.06
CA GLN A 227 -23.27 -4.00 8.71
C GLN A 227 -23.40 -3.12 9.96
N LEU A 228 -22.34 -3.04 10.76
CA LEU A 228 -22.33 -2.23 11.98
C LEU A 228 -22.23 -0.72 11.68
N THR A 229 -21.47 -0.31 10.67
CA THR A 229 -21.32 1.11 10.30
C THR A 229 -22.49 1.63 9.48
N ALA A 230 -23.12 0.83 8.63
CA ALA A 230 -24.33 1.20 7.89
C ALA A 230 -25.54 1.43 8.80
N ALA A 231 -25.53 0.86 10.01
CA ALA A 231 -26.53 1.12 11.03
C ALA A 231 -26.36 2.48 11.74
N ASP A 232 -25.25 3.20 11.51
CA ASP A 232 -24.94 4.50 12.12
C ASP A 232 -24.55 5.53 11.05
N GLU A 233 -25.45 6.48 10.77
CA GLU A 233 -25.25 7.54 9.78
C GLU A 233 -23.98 8.39 10.03
N ARG A 234 -23.50 8.49 11.27
CA ARG A 234 -22.26 9.24 11.59
C ARG A 234 -21.01 8.52 11.12
N LEU A 235 -21.04 7.19 11.08
CA LEU A 235 -19.93 6.36 10.64
C LEU A 235 -19.92 6.16 9.13
N ALA A 236 -21.03 6.46 8.45
CA ALA A 236 -21.18 6.28 7.01
C ALA A 236 -20.22 7.14 6.16
N GLU A 237 -19.77 8.29 6.66
CA GLU A 237 -18.79 9.13 5.94
C GLU A 237 -17.38 8.54 6.02
N HIS A 238 -16.98 8.06 7.21
CA HIS A 238 -15.70 7.35 7.40
C HIS A 238 -15.65 6.03 6.63
N LEU A 239 -16.79 5.33 6.55
CA LEU A 239 -16.93 4.10 5.77
C LEU A 239 -16.51 4.29 4.31
N LYS A 240 -16.73 5.48 3.70
CA LYS A 240 -16.36 5.71 2.31
C LYS A 240 -14.85 5.58 2.09
N ALA A 241 -14.06 6.27 2.90
CA ALA A 241 -12.60 6.23 2.82
C ALA A 241 -12.06 4.83 3.17
N ASP A 242 -12.65 4.18 4.17
CA ASP A 242 -12.21 2.85 4.61
C ASP A 242 -12.51 1.77 3.54
N VAL A 243 -13.62 1.90 2.80
CA VAL A 243 -13.97 1.00 1.69
C VAL A 243 -13.01 1.16 0.51
N VAL A 244 -12.66 2.39 0.12
CA VAL A 244 -11.67 2.62 -0.96
C VAL A 244 -10.34 1.93 -0.64
N ARG A 245 -9.89 1.99 0.63
CA ARG A 245 -8.65 1.33 1.07
C ARG A 245 -8.71 -0.20 1.01
N ILE A 246 -9.88 -0.79 1.25
CA ILE A 246 -10.05 -2.24 1.13
C ILE A 246 -10.06 -2.67 -0.33
N ILE A 247 -10.69 -1.88 -1.19
CA ILE A 247 -10.67 -2.13 -2.63
C ILE A 247 -9.25 -2.09 -3.15
N ALA A 248 -8.45 -1.11 -2.74
CA ALA A 248 -7.03 -1.09 -3.05
C ALA A 248 -6.31 -2.38 -2.59
N ALA A 249 -6.59 -2.85 -1.37
CA ALA A 249 -6.01 -4.12 -0.87
C ALA A 249 -6.47 -5.36 -1.66
N LEU A 250 -7.71 -5.37 -2.17
CA LEU A 250 -8.20 -6.44 -3.05
C LEU A 250 -7.57 -6.37 -4.44
N ASN A 251 -7.38 -5.18 -5.00
CA ASN A 251 -6.66 -4.99 -6.25
C ASN A 251 -5.21 -5.50 -6.12
N ASP A 252 -4.53 -5.13 -5.02
CA ASP A 252 -3.19 -5.64 -4.71
C ASP A 252 -3.18 -7.17 -4.65
N LEU A 253 -4.16 -7.77 -3.96
CA LEU A 253 -4.32 -9.24 -3.89
C LEU A 253 -4.49 -9.85 -5.28
N MET A 254 -5.40 -9.31 -6.09
CA MET A 254 -5.68 -9.79 -7.44
C MET A 254 -4.48 -9.64 -8.38
N GLY A 255 -3.65 -8.61 -8.21
CA GLY A 255 -2.43 -8.43 -9.01
C GLY A 255 -1.39 -9.52 -8.76
N VAL A 256 -1.34 -10.07 -7.55
CA VAL A 256 -0.35 -11.09 -7.15
C VAL A 256 -0.83 -12.52 -7.47
N MET A 257 -2.15 -12.76 -7.51
CA MET A 257 -2.72 -14.09 -7.76
C MET A 257 -2.18 -14.78 -9.02
N PRO A 258 -2.09 -14.14 -10.21
CA PRO A 258 -1.62 -14.82 -11.43
C PRO A 258 -0.18 -15.33 -11.36
N ALA A 259 0.70 -14.64 -10.62
CA ALA A 259 2.09 -15.07 -10.46
C ALA A 259 2.16 -16.31 -9.55
N ALA A 260 1.42 -16.31 -8.44
CA ALA A 260 1.29 -17.48 -7.56
C ALA A 260 0.48 -18.64 -8.19
N HIS A 261 -0.31 -18.36 -9.23
CA HIS A 261 -1.13 -19.34 -9.94
C HIS A 261 -0.31 -20.32 -10.78
N SER A 262 0.87 -19.94 -11.29
CA SER A 262 1.69 -20.80 -12.16
C SER A 262 2.15 -22.10 -11.47
N TYR A 263 2.37 -22.06 -10.15
CA TYR A 263 2.68 -23.24 -9.33
C TYR A 263 1.42 -23.95 -8.80
N ARG A 264 0.30 -23.23 -8.59
CA ARG A 264 -0.91 -23.77 -7.94
C ARG A 264 -2.13 -23.91 -8.84
N LEU A 265 -1.92 -24.09 -10.15
CA LEU A 265 -2.92 -24.31 -11.20
C LEU A 265 -3.93 -25.44 -10.92
N GLN A 266 -3.72 -26.26 -9.88
CA GLN A 266 -4.67 -27.30 -9.46
C GLN A 266 -5.36 -27.04 -8.11
N ARG A 267 -4.88 -26.08 -7.29
CA ARG A 267 -5.33 -25.88 -5.90
C ARG A 267 -5.95 -24.49 -5.63
N LEU A 268 -5.50 -23.42 -6.28
CA LEU A 268 -5.96 -22.03 -6.02
C LEU A 268 -7.28 -21.60 -6.67
N GLY A 269 -7.92 -22.43 -7.49
CA GLY A 269 -9.17 -22.05 -8.18
C GLY A 269 -10.28 -21.56 -7.24
N ARG A 270 -10.27 -22.00 -5.97
CA ARG A 270 -11.21 -21.50 -4.95
C ARG A 270 -10.90 -20.09 -4.46
N VAL A 271 -9.63 -19.71 -4.35
CA VAL A 271 -9.25 -18.34 -3.93
C VAL A 271 -9.66 -17.33 -5.01
N GLU A 272 -9.59 -17.72 -6.29
CA GLU A 272 -10.09 -16.91 -7.40
C GLU A 272 -11.61 -16.80 -7.41
N ASP A 273 -12.32 -17.92 -7.24
CA ASP A 273 -13.78 -17.91 -7.08
C ASP A 273 -14.20 -17.06 -5.86
N ASP A 274 -13.47 -17.14 -4.74
CA ASP A 274 -13.74 -16.38 -3.52
C ASP A 274 -13.36 -14.89 -3.65
N ALA A 275 -12.31 -14.54 -4.40
CA ALA A 275 -11.97 -13.14 -4.73
C ALA A 275 -12.97 -12.54 -5.74
N SER A 276 -13.50 -13.36 -6.64
CA SER A 276 -14.59 -13.03 -7.56
C SER A 276 -15.89 -12.80 -6.81
N ASP A 277 -16.24 -13.70 -5.88
CA ASP A 277 -17.38 -13.56 -4.99
C ASP A 277 -17.24 -12.35 -4.08
N ALA A 278 -16.03 -12.08 -3.57
CA ALA A 278 -15.73 -10.84 -2.86
C ALA A 278 -16.03 -9.63 -3.75
N THR A 279 -15.52 -9.58 -4.99
CA THR A 279 -15.78 -8.47 -5.92
C THR A 279 -17.28 -8.22 -6.11
N LEU A 280 -18.07 -9.28 -6.31
CA LEU A 280 -19.53 -9.21 -6.40
C LEU A 280 -20.19 -8.80 -5.07
N HIS A 281 -19.62 -9.20 -3.94
CA HIS A 281 -20.06 -8.83 -2.60
C HIS A 281 -19.87 -7.32 -2.35
N PHE A 282 -18.70 -6.77 -2.71
CA PHE A 282 -18.40 -5.34 -2.60
C PHE A 282 -19.27 -4.49 -3.54
N GLU A 283 -19.59 -4.98 -4.75
CA GLU A 283 -20.48 -4.28 -5.69
C GLU A 283 -21.84 -3.92 -5.05
N ARG A 284 -22.38 -4.80 -4.21
CA ARG A 284 -23.71 -4.64 -3.59
C ARG A 284 -23.77 -3.54 -2.53
N TRP A 285 -22.64 -3.22 -1.91
CA TRP A 285 -22.57 -2.29 -0.77
C TRP A 285 -22.24 -0.85 -1.18
N MET A 286 -21.81 -0.64 -2.42
CA MET A 286 -21.26 0.64 -2.88
C MET A 286 -22.33 1.57 -3.44
N SER A 287 -22.30 2.84 -3.01
CA SER A 287 -23.25 3.86 -3.48
C SER A 287 -22.88 4.35 -4.88
N ALA A 288 -23.90 4.47 -5.75
CA ALA A 288 -23.77 5.03 -7.10
C ALA A 288 -23.31 6.50 -7.15
N ASN A 289 -23.33 7.21 -6.01
CA ASN A 289 -23.20 8.67 -5.97
C ASN A 289 -21.82 9.18 -5.50
N ASN A 290 -20.81 8.32 -5.38
CA ASN A 290 -19.46 8.72 -5.00
C ASN A 290 -18.45 8.26 -6.06
N THR A 291 -17.76 9.21 -6.68
CA THR A 291 -16.82 9.02 -7.79
C THR A 291 -15.68 8.07 -7.44
N ASP A 292 -15.02 8.28 -6.30
CA ASP A 292 -13.91 7.44 -5.84
C ASP A 292 -14.35 5.99 -5.63
N GLN A 293 -15.55 5.80 -5.07
CA GLN A 293 -16.16 4.49 -4.92
C GLN A 293 -16.49 3.87 -6.28
N GLN A 294 -17.10 4.63 -7.21
CA GLN A 294 -17.40 4.12 -8.55
C GLN A 294 -16.15 3.70 -9.30
N GLN A 295 -15.09 4.50 -9.25
CA GLN A 295 -13.79 4.19 -9.85
C GLN A 295 -13.16 2.94 -9.22
N ALA A 296 -13.21 2.83 -7.89
CA ALA A 296 -12.67 1.68 -7.17
C ALA A 296 -13.39 0.37 -7.56
N VAL A 297 -14.73 0.36 -7.60
CA VAL A 297 -15.50 -0.81 -8.07
C VAL A 297 -15.21 -1.12 -9.53
N ALA A 298 -15.13 -0.10 -10.37
CA ALA A 298 -14.83 -0.31 -11.78
C ALA A 298 -13.46 -0.95 -11.99
N THR A 299 -12.45 -0.54 -11.20
CA THR A 299 -11.12 -1.14 -11.21
C THR A 299 -11.20 -2.62 -10.84
N LEU A 300 -11.92 -2.96 -9.76
CA LEU A 300 -12.10 -4.37 -9.36
C LEU A 300 -12.78 -5.20 -10.45
N LEU A 301 -13.85 -4.68 -11.03
CA LEU A 301 -14.60 -5.36 -12.09
C LEU A 301 -13.74 -5.54 -13.35
N TYR A 302 -12.92 -4.55 -13.69
CA TYR A 302 -11.98 -4.60 -14.81
C TYR A 302 -10.91 -5.68 -14.58
N GLU A 303 -10.24 -5.67 -13.44
CA GLU A 303 -9.19 -6.64 -13.11
C GLU A 303 -9.73 -8.07 -13.06
N HIS A 304 -10.92 -8.28 -12.48
CA HIS A 304 -11.59 -9.57 -12.49
C HIS A 304 -11.95 -10.01 -13.92
N ALA A 305 -12.49 -9.10 -14.75
CA ALA A 305 -12.74 -9.40 -16.16
C ALA A 305 -11.45 -9.77 -16.91
N LEU A 306 -10.35 -9.07 -16.64
CA LEU A 306 -9.04 -9.32 -17.22
C LEU A 306 -8.53 -10.72 -16.85
N GLN A 307 -8.68 -11.13 -15.59
CA GLN A 307 -8.34 -12.47 -15.14
C GLN A 307 -9.19 -13.54 -15.85
N LEU A 308 -10.51 -13.38 -15.90
CA LEU A 308 -11.40 -14.32 -16.60
C LEU A 308 -11.05 -14.44 -18.08
N SER A 309 -10.67 -13.34 -18.75
CA SER A 309 -10.25 -13.36 -20.15
C SER A 309 -9.00 -14.23 -20.38
N ARG A 310 -8.14 -14.39 -19.37
CA ARG A 310 -6.93 -15.22 -19.45
C ARG A 310 -7.22 -16.71 -19.21
N GLN A 311 -8.38 -17.06 -18.68
CA GLN A 311 -8.79 -18.45 -18.40
C GLN A 311 -9.36 -19.18 -19.63
N GLY A 312 -9.46 -18.50 -20.78
CA GLY A 312 -9.86 -19.08 -22.07
C GLY A 312 -11.32 -18.82 -22.46
N ASP A 313 -11.68 -19.28 -23.66
CA ASP A 313 -12.93 -18.89 -24.36
C ASP A 313 -14.22 -19.12 -23.57
N ALA A 314 -14.25 -20.15 -22.71
CA ALA A 314 -15.43 -20.47 -21.90
C ALA A 314 -15.80 -19.36 -20.90
N LYS A 315 -14.83 -18.53 -20.51
CA LYS A 315 -14.99 -17.44 -19.54
C LYS A 315 -15.18 -16.07 -20.18
N MET A 316 -15.02 -15.95 -21.50
CA MET A 316 -15.17 -14.68 -22.23
C MET A 316 -16.54 -14.01 -22.06
N PRO A 317 -17.69 -14.72 -22.06
CA PRO A 317 -18.99 -14.07 -21.82
C PRO A 317 -19.13 -13.45 -20.42
N GLU A 318 -18.53 -14.10 -19.42
CA GLU A 318 -18.51 -13.62 -18.04
C GLU A 318 -17.59 -12.39 -17.93
N ALA A 319 -16.41 -12.45 -18.53
CA ALA A 319 -15.48 -11.31 -18.65
C ALA A 319 -16.15 -10.11 -19.35
N ALA A 320 -16.84 -10.33 -20.47
CA ALA A 320 -17.57 -9.30 -21.22
C ALA A 320 -18.65 -8.62 -20.36
N THR A 321 -19.35 -9.39 -19.53
CA THR A 321 -20.37 -8.85 -18.62
C THR A 321 -19.74 -7.96 -17.54
N LEU A 322 -18.63 -8.40 -16.94
CA LEU A 322 -17.95 -7.65 -15.89
C LEU A 322 -17.31 -6.37 -16.41
N VAL A 323 -16.59 -6.44 -17.54
CA VAL A 323 -15.98 -5.25 -18.14
C VAL A 323 -17.05 -4.26 -18.62
N GLY A 324 -18.21 -4.74 -19.10
CA GLY A 324 -19.35 -3.88 -19.42
C GLY A 324 -19.90 -3.12 -18.22
N LYS A 325 -19.97 -3.77 -17.04
CA LYS A 325 -20.32 -3.08 -15.78
C LYS A 325 -19.26 -2.06 -15.37
N ALA A 326 -17.97 -2.39 -15.51
CA ALA A 326 -16.86 -1.48 -15.22
C ALA A 326 -16.96 -0.20 -16.08
N ILE A 327 -17.14 -0.37 -17.39
CA ILE A 327 -17.34 0.72 -18.36
C ILE A 327 -18.53 1.59 -17.96
N GLY A 328 -19.67 0.99 -17.59
CA GLY A 328 -20.86 1.75 -17.17
C GLY A 328 -20.59 2.67 -15.98
N ARG A 329 -19.80 2.21 -15.00
CA ARG A 329 -19.40 3.01 -13.83
C ARG A 329 -18.37 4.08 -14.17
N LEU A 330 -17.38 3.75 -15.00
CA LEU A 330 -16.34 4.69 -15.44
C LEU A 330 -16.92 5.81 -16.30
N ASN A 331 -17.86 5.52 -17.20
CA ASN A 331 -18.57 6.54 -17.96
C ASN A 331 -19.33 7.51 -17.05
N ALA A 332 -20.07 6.99 -16.05
CA ALA A 332 -20.77 7.84 -15.08
C ALA A 332 -19.80 8.70 -14.25
N THR A 333 -18.63 8.15 -13.90
CA THR A 333 -17.59 8.86 -13.14
C THR A 333 -16.92 9.95 -14.00
N SER A 334 -16.58 9.63 -15.25
CA SER A 334 -15.98 10.56 -16.22
C SER A 334 -16.94 11.72 -16.53
N GLU A 335 -18.23 11.45 -16.69
CA GLU A 335 -19.26 12.48 -16.87
C GLU A 335 -19.39 13.40 -15.64
N GLN A 336 -19.33 12.85 -14.43
CA GLN A 336 -19.36 13.64 -13.19
C GLN A 336 -18.12 14.55 -13.08
N LEU A 337 -16.92 14.00 -13.29
CA LEU A 337 -15.66 14.75 -13.23
C LEU A 337 -15.56 15.82 -14.32
N SER A 338 -16.16 15.60 -15.49
CA SER A 338 -16.21 16.59 -16.57
C SER A 338 -17.18 17.75 -16.30
N ASN A 339 -18.23 17.51 -15.50
CA ASN A 339 -19.24 18.51 -15.15
C ASN A 339 -18.86 19.34 -13.92
N GLU A 340 -18.08 18.75 -13.01
CA GLU A 340 -17.46 19.46 -11.89
C GLU A 340 -16.22 20.22 -12.42
N SER A 341 -16.00 21.46 -11.98
CA SER A 341 -14.91 22.35 -12.44
C SER A 341 -13.55 21.61 -12.54
N PRO A 342 -12.63 21.99 -13.45
CA PRO A 342 -11.37 21.27 -13.77
C PRO A 342 -10.31 21.22 -12.66
N THR A 343 -10.72 21.31 -11.40
CA THR A 343 -9.84 21.25 -10.23
C THR A 343 -9.15 19.90 -10.04
N ASP A 344 -9.56 18.84 -10.74
CA ASP A 344 -8.90 17.53 -10.68
C ASP A 344 -8.71 16.87 -12.06
N ALA A 345 -8.01 17.56 -12.95
CA ALA A 345 -7.65 17.03 -14.28
C ALA A 345 -6.91 15.68 -14.19
N LEU A 346 -6.11 15.46 -13.15
CA LEU A 346 -5.38 14.21 -12.96
C LEU A 346 -6.31 13.04 -12.59
N ALA A 347 -7.32 13.25 -11.74
CA ALA A 347 -8.32 12.23 -11.47
C ALA A 347 -9.13 11.90 -12.75
N ALA A 348 -9.50 12.91 -13.53
CA ALA A 348 -10.17 12.71 -14.81
C ALA A 348 -9.30 11.91 -15.79
N ALA A 349 -7.99 12.22 -15.88
CA ALA A 349 -7.03 11.49 -16.69
C ALA A 349 -7.01 9.99 -16.34
N LYS A 350 -6.89 9.67 -15.04
CA LYS A 350 -6.86 8.28 -14.56
C LYS A 350 -8.15 7.51 -14.85
N VAL A 351 -9.30 8.17 -14.72
CA VAL A 351 -10.60 7.54 -15.01
C VAL A 351 -10.74 7.26 -16.51
N ASP A 352 -10.40 8.22 -17.37
CA ASP A 352 -10.47 8.03 -18.82
C ASP A 352 -9.42 7.03 -19.33
N GLU A 353 -8.24 6.94 -18.69
CA GLU A 353 -7.23 5.92 -19.01
C GLU A 353 -7.76 4.51 -18.72
N LEU A 354 -8.29 4.29 -17.52
CA LEU A 354 -8.89 3.01 -17.13
C LEU A 354 -10.12 2.67 -18.00
N LEU A 355 -10.92 3.68 -18.37
CA LEU A 355 -12.04 3.50 -19.30
C LEU A 355 -11.55 3.02 -20.67
N GLY A 356 -10.46 3.60 -21.18
CA GLY A 356 -9.82 3.16 -22.41
C GLY A 356 -9.35 1.71 -22.34
N HIS A 357 -8.66 1.32 -21.27
CA HIS A 357 -8.23 -0.07 -21.05
C HIS A 357 -9.41 -1.03 -20.93
N ALA A 358 -10.49 -0.64 -20.27
CA ALA A 358 -11.70 -1.45 -20.16
C ALA A 358 -12.36 -1.67 -21.53
N TYR A 359 -12.43 -0.64 -22.38
CA TYR A 359 -12.92 -0.79 -23.75
C TYR A 359 -12.02 -1.69 -24.62
N LEU A 360 -10.68 -1.60 -24.51
CA LEU A 360 -9.76 -2.51 -25.20
C LEU A 360 -9.95 -3.97 -24.75
N LEU A 361 -10.16 -4.19 -23.46
CA LEU A 361 -10.47 -5.52 -22.95
C LEU A 361 -11.82 -5.99 -23.50
N LYS A 362 -12.84 -5.13 -23.50
CA LYS A 362 -14.16 -5.44 -24.06
C LYS A 362 -14.09 -5.83 -25.54
N SER A 363 -13.34 -5.09 -26.35
CA SER A 363 -13.12 -5.42 -27.77
C SER A 363 -12.38 -6.75 -27.97
N THR A 364 -11.67 -7.25 -26.94
CA THR A 364 -10.97 -8.55 -26.99
C THR A 364 -11.87 -9.72 -26.62
N VAL A 365 -12.84 -9.51 -25.72
CA VAL A 365 -13.73 -10.57 -25.21
C VAL A 365 -15.09 -10.61 -25.92
N GLU A 366 -15.42 -9.59 -26.70
CA GLU A 366 -16.63 -9.49 -27.51
C GLU A 366 -16.56 -10.40 -28.76
N GLN A 367 -17.71 -10.96 -29.16
CA GLN A 367 -17.82 -11.89 -30.29
C GLN A 367 -18.44 -11.24 -31.53
N ASP A 368 -19.19 -10.15 -31.34
CA ASP A 368 -19.79 -9.38 -32.44
C ASP A 368 -18.75 -8.42 -33.04
N GLU A 369 -18.39 -8.63 -34.32
CA GLU A 369 -17.35 -7.86 -35.01
C GLU A 369 -17.65 -6.36 -35.09
N ASP A 370 -18.92 -5.97 -35.23
CA ASP A 370 -19.31 -4.56 -35.27
C ASP A 370 -19.17 -3.93 -33.88
N ALA A 371 -19.53 -4.67 -32.83
CA ALA A 371 -19.34 -4.24 -31.45
C ALA A 371 -17.85 -4.15 -31.06
N VAL A 372 -17.02 -5.08 -31.54
CA VAL A 372 -15.55 -5.05 -31.34
C VAL A 372 -14.95 -3.76 -31.87
N LEU A 373 -15.32 -3.35 -33.09
CA LEU A 373 -14.84 -2.10 -33.67
C LEU A 373 -15.34 -0.88 -32.89
N ALA A 374 -16.62 -0.86 -32.51
CA ALA A 374 -17.19 0.24 -31.75
C ALA A 374 -16.55 0.39 -30.36
N ASP A 375 -16.25 -0.72 -29.68
CA ASP A 375 -15.54 -0.71 -28.40
C ASP A 375 -14.08 -0.27 -28.59
N PHE A 376 -13.40 -0.69 -29.65
CA PHE A 376 -12.04 -0.23 -29.94
C PHE A 376 -12.00 1.29 -30.20
N ASP A 377 -12.92 1.82 -31.01
CA ASP A 377 -13.02 3.27 -31.25
C ASP A 377 -13.28 4.03 -29.94
N SER A 378 -14.17 3.51 -29.09
CA SER A 378 -14.44 4.07 -27.77
C SER A 378 -13.21 4.05 -26.85
N ALA A 379 -12.39 3.00 -26.96
CA ALA A 379 -11.13 2.92 -26.23
C ALA A 379 -10.16 4.03 -26.64
N VAL A 380 -9.97 4.22 -27.94
CA VAL A 380 -9.09 5.25 -28.49
C VAL A 380 -9.55 6.65 -28.07
N GLU A 381 -10.84 6.92 -28.13
CA GLU A 381 -11.39 8.20 -27.69
C GLU A 381 -11.13 8.47 -26.20
N ALA A 382 -11.31 7.46 -25.34
CA ALA A 382 -11.05 7.59 -23.91
C ALA A 382 -9.56 7.82 -23.60
N LEU A 383 -8.65 7.04 -24.21
CA LEU A 383 -7.21 7.20 -24.03
C LEU A 383 -6.71 8.57 -24.54
N LEU A 384 -7.27 9.08 -25.64
CA LEU A 384 -6.95 10.42 -26.13
C LEU A 384 -7.42 11.52 -25.18
N ARG A 385 -8.59 11.38 -24.54
CA ARG A 385 -9.02 12.33 -23.50
C ARG A 385 -8.11 12.26 -22.28
N ALA A 386 -7.73 11.07 -21.84
CA ALA A 386 -6.78 10.90 -20.74
C ALA A 386 -5.45 11.61 -21.03
N TYR A 387 -4.92 11.47 -22.24
CA TYR A 387 -3.70 12.14 -22.69
C TYR A 387 -3.85 13.67 -22.78
N GLN A 388 -5.04 14.18 -23.14
CA GLN A 388 -5.31 15.62 -23.11
C GLN A 388 -5.28 16.19 -21.70
N TYR A 389 -5.68 15.41 -20.69
CA TYR A 389 -5.61 15.80 -19.29
C TYR A 389 -4.21 15.69 -18.69
N ASP A 390 -3.41 14.71 -19.14
CA ASP A 390 -2.03 14.48 -18.69
C ASP A 390 -1.07 14.17 -19.85
N PRO A 391 -0.61 15.21 -20.59
CA PRO A 391 0.28 15.02 -21.75
C PRO A 391 1.67 14.50 -21.39
N ASP A 392 2.08 14.63 -20.13
CA ASP A 392 3.38 14.20 -19.62
C ASP A 392 3.41 12.71 -19.26
N ASN A 393 2.28 11.99 -19.37
CA ASN A 393 2.18 10.55 -19.17
C ASN A 393 2.82 9.78 -20.35
N GLU A 394 4.14 9.60 -20.29
CA GLU A 394 4.91 8.90 -21.33
C GLU A 394 4.43 7.45 -21.58
N PRO A 395 4.07 6.64 -20.56
CA PRO A 395 3.47 5.32 -20.78
C PRO A 395 2.20 5.36 -21.65
N LEU A 396 1.30 6.30 -21.38
CA LEU A 396 0.06 6.45 -22.16
C LEU A 396 0.35 6.88 -23.60
N LYS A 397 1.31 7.80 -23.78
CA LYS A 397 1.78 8.22 -25.11
C LYS A 397 2.36 7.06 -25.91
N GLU A 398 3.21 6.24 -25.30
CA GLU A 398 3.75 5.03 -25.92
C GLU A 398 2.64 4.04 -26.31
N GLN A 399 1.63 3.87 -25.45
CA GLN A 399 0.47 3.02 -25.74
C GLN A 399 -0.34 3.54 -26.94
N LEU A 400 -0.63 4.84 -26.99
CA LEU A 400 -1.36 5.45 -28.11
C LEU A 400 -0.59 5.27 -29.43
N LEU A 401 0.72 5.45 -29.41
CA LEU A 401 1.59 5.21 -30.58
C LEU A 401 1.60 3.72 -30.97
N ALA A 402 1.63 2.80 -30.01
CA ALA A 402 1.57 1.36 -30.26
C ALA A 402 0.24 0.92 -30.89
N LEU A 403 -0.85 1.64 -30.58
CA LEU A 403 -2.16 1.47 -31.22
C LEU A 403 -2.23 2.13 -32.62
N GLY A 404 -1.16 2.77 -33.08
CA GLY A 404 -1.07 3.42 -34.39
C GLY A 404 -1.71 4.81 -34.45
N ILE A 405 -1.91 5.47 -33.30
CA ILE A 405 -2.54 6.78 -33.22
C ILE A 405 -1.48 7.86 -33.35
N GLU A 406 -1.61 8.72 -34.36
CA GLU A 406 -0.74 9.88 -34.53
C GLU A 406 -1.13 11.00 -33.54
N LEU A 407 -0.27 11.23 -32.56
CA LEU A 407 -0.38 12.37 -31.65
C LEU A 407 0.15 13.61 -32.35
N LYS A 408 -0.67 14.66 -32.43
CA LYS A 408 -0.19 15.95 -32.95
C LYS A 408 0.90 16.45 -32.01
N SER A 409 2.14 16.57 -32.48
CA SER A 409 3.13 17.37 -31.78
C SER A 409 2.59 18.80 -31.74
N GLU A 410 2.61 19.42 -30.57
CA GLU A 410 2.65 20.88 -30.51
C GLU A 410 3.99 21.30 -31.12
N ASP A 411 4.07 21.28 -32.44
CA ASP A 411 5.12 21.97 -33.16
C ASP A 411 4.94 23.44 -32.82
N THR A 412 5.90 23.94 -32.05
CA THR A 412 6.23 25.35 -31.92
C THR A 412 6.15 26.01 -33.30
N ASP A 413 5.09 26.79 -33.51
CA ASP A 413 5.03 27.84 -34.54
C ASP A 413 6.11 28.90 -34.21
N GLU A 414 7.40 28.55 -34.32
CA GLU A 414 8.46 29.54 -34.45
C GLU A 414 8.41 30.07 -35.88
N GLU A 415 7.58 31.11 -36.03
CA GLU A 415 7.68 32.23 -36.94
C GLU A 415 8.61 32.02 -38.16
N ASP A 416 7.99 31.68 -39.29
CA ASP A 416 8.53 31.94 -40.63
C ASP A 416 8.66 33.47 -40.78
N ASP A 417 9.80 33.99 -40.33
CA ASP A 417 10.16 35.41 -40.42
C ASP A 417 10.52 35.73 -41.89
N GLY A 418 9.45 35.83 -42.70
CA GLY A 418 9.48 36.30 -44.06
C GLY A 418 9.89 37.76 -44.11
N SER A 419 11.19 38.02 -44.21
CA SER A 419 11.73 39.32 -44.60
C SER A 419 12.09 39.33 -46.09
N SER A 420 11.17 39.93 -46.87
CA SER A 420 11.43 40.49 -48.21
C SER A 420 12.14 41.83 -48.13
#